data_AF-A0A396NH07-F1
#
_entry.id   AF-A0A396NH07-F1
#
_cell.length_a   1.000
_cell.length_b   1.000
_cell.length_c   1.000
_cell.angle_alpha   90.00
_cell.angle_beta   90.00
_cell.angle_gamma   90.00
#
_symmetry.space_group_name_H-M   'P 1'
#
loop_
_entity.id
_entity.type
_entity.pdbx_description
1 polymer ?
#
loop_
_entity_poly.entity_id
_entity_poly.type
_entity_poly.pdbx_seq_one_letter_code
_entity_poly.pdbx_strand_id
1 'polypeptide(L)'
;MFKVKDRQNSCVEPFEFLPAKSGEVYALGEALTYTDKVTKCAATAKPTHICMGPGDGNVVPVMPVLATTRFEVPYDAKPTAGTAVTLGTAGLSVTATTTSGVFTITDVDEANGTACGYFR
;
A
#
# COMPACT_ATOMS: atom_id res chain seq x y z
N MET A 1 17.84 -26.20 1.06
CA MET A 1 17.24 -24.85 1.13
C MET A 1 18.35 -23.86 1.47
N PHE A 2 18.43 -22.73 0.78
CA PHE A 2 19.22 -21.60 1.24
C PHE A 2 18.24 -20.59 1.83
N LYS A 3 18.42 -20.23 3.10
CA LYS A 3 17.61 -19.20 3.75
C LYS A 3 18.40 -17.90 3.72
N VAL A 4 17.96 -16.99 2.86
CA VAL A 4 18.42 -15.60 2.88
C VAL A 4 17.76 -14.95 4.10
N LYS A 5 18.57 -14.38 5.01
CA LYS A 5 18.11 -13.76 6.26
C LYS A 5 17.78 -12.27 6.08
N ASP A 6 18.63 -11.51 5.38
CA ASP A 6 18.34 -10.18 4.83
C ASP A 6 19.41 -9.79 3.79
N ARG A 7 19.27 -8.60 3.19
CA ARG A 7 20.27 -7.96 2.33
C ARG A 7 20.36 -6.48 2.67
N GLN A 8 21.58 -5.94 2.71
CA GLN A 8 21.87 -4.54 3.05
C GLN A 8 22.61 -3.88 1.86
N ASN A 9 21.96 -2.90 1.22
CA ASN A 9 22.33 -2.04 0.05
C ASN A 9 21.55 -2.35 -1.24
N SER A 10 20.94 -1.39 -1.96
CA SER A 10 20.86 0.08 -1.88
C SER A 10 19.49 0.48 -2.46
N CYS A 11 18.66 1.23 -1.73
CA CYS A 11 17.35 1.74 -2.16
C CYS A 11 16.24 0.72 -2.50
N VAL A 12 16.17 -0.42 -1.81
CA VAL A 12 15.00 -1.31 -1.91
C VAL A 12 14.41 -1.47 -0.52
N GLU A 13 13.14 -1.14 -0.37
CA GLU A 13 12.39 -1.39 0.85
C GLU A 13 12.44 -2.91 1.15
N PRO A 14 12.87 -3.31 2.36
CA PRO A 14 13.03 -4.72 2.66
C PRO A 14 11.68 -5.43 2.65
N PHE A 15 11.67 -6.67 2.18
CA PHE A 15 10.55 -7.56 2.46
C PHE A 15 10.63 -8.06 3.89
N GLU A 16 9.56 -7.80 4.63
CA GLU A 16 9.38 -8.23 5.99
C GLU A 16 8.25 -9.26 6.06
N PHE A 17 8.32 -10.17 7.02
CA PHE A 17 7.25 -11.14 7.27
C PHE A 17 6.68 -10.86 8.65
N LEU A 18 5.60 -10.08 8.69
CA LEU A 18 5.04 -9.56 9.94
C LEU A 18 3.80 -10.36 10.38
N PRO A 19 3.54 -10.47 11.70
CA PRO A 19 2.38 -11.20 12.21
C PRO A 19 1.06 -10.72 11.61
N ALA A 20 0.23 -11.64 11.14
CA ALA A 20 -1.09 -11.34 10.58
C ALA A 20 -2.14 -11.19 11.68
N LYS A 21 -3.09 -10.25 11.51
CA LYS A 21 -4.34 -10.29 12.28
C LYS A 21 -5.15 -11.51 11.86
N SER A 22 -5.63 -12.25 12.86
CA SER A 22 -6.37 -13.50 12.65
C SER A 22 -7.68 -13.26 11.90
N GLY A 23 -7.98 -14.12 10.94
CA GLY A 23 -9.22 -14.08 10.15
C GLY A 23 -9.21 -13.10 8.98
N GLU A 24 -8.15 -12.33 8.78
CA GLU A 24 -8.01 -11.45 7.61
C GLU A 24 -7.27 -12.16 6.46
N VAL A 25 -7.72 -11.88 5.24
CA VAL A 25 -7.06 -12.31 4.00
C VAL A 25 -6.52 -11.07 3.30
N TYR A 26 -5.28 -11.16 2.85
CA TYR A 26 -4.53 -10.08 2.25
C TYR A 26 -4.29 -10.33 0.77
N ALA A 27 -4.44 -9.30 -0.04
CA ALA A 27 -4.14 -9.33 -1.47
C ALA A 27 -2.81 -8.64 -1.76
N LEU A 28 -2.09 -9.07 -2.80
CA LEU A 28 -0.89 -8.39 -3.28
C LEU A 28 -1.22 -6.92 -3.63
N GLY A 29 -0.37 -5.98 -3.19
CA GLY A 29 -0.56 -4.55 -3.41
C GLY A 29 -1.52 -3.87 -2.43
N GLU A 30 -2.18 -4.62 -1.53
CA GLU A 30 -3.11 -4.06 -0.55
C GLU A 30 -2.38 -3.15 0.44
N ALA A 31 -3.00 -2.00 0.73
CA ALA A 31 -2.54 -1.04 1.74
C ALA A 31 -2.82 -1.55 3.16
N LEU A 32 -1.79 -1.58 4.00
CA LEU A 32 -1.83 -2.20 5.33
C LEU A 32 -1.31 -1.26 6.43
N THR A 33 -1.79 -1.48 7.65
CA THR A 33 -1.26 -0.87 8.87
C THR A 33 -0.65 -1.93 9.77
N TYR A 34 0.42 -1.57 10.48
CA TYR A 34 1.13 -2.43 11.40
C TYR A 34 1.42 -1.68 12.70
N THR A 35 1.13 -2.33 13.83
CA THR A 35 1.53 -1.89 15.17
C THR A 35 2.12 -3.07 15.93
N ASP A 36 1.32 -4.10 16.14
CA ASP A 36 1.70 -5.41 16.69
C ASP A 36 1.35 -6.55 15.71
N LYS A 37 0.28 -6.35 14.92
CA LYS A 37 -0.15 -7.22 13.83
C LYS A 37 -0.53 -6.41 12.61
N VAL A 38 -0.31 -6.99 11.44
CA VAL A 38 -0.74 -6.45 10.14
C VAL A 38 -2.26 -6.51 10.07
N THR A 39 -2.89 -5.43 9.62
CA THR A 39 -4.33 -5.37 9.33
C THR A 39 -4.60 -4.42 8.15
N LYS A 40 -5.76 -4.59 7.49
CA LYS A 40 -6.20 -3.73 6.39
C LYS A 40 -6.20 -2.25 6.79
N CYS A 41 -5.71 -1.39 5.90
CA CYS A 41 -5.69 0.05 6.13
C CYS A 41 -7.08 0.67 5.89
N ALA A 42 -7.50 1.57 6.77
CA ALA A 42 -8.73 2.34 6.58
C ALA A 42 -8.55 3.44 5.51
N ALA A 43 -9.65 3.87 4.87
CA ALA A 43 -9.61 4.75 3.71
C ALA A 43 -8.83 6.07 3.91
N THR A 44 -8.93 6.65 5.11
CA THR A 44 -8.30 7.92 5.49
C THR A 44 -7.07 7.74 6.38
N ALA A 45 -6.64 6.50 6.62
CA ALA A 45 -5.44 6.21 7.41
C ALA A 45 -4.23 6.12 6.48
N LYS A 46 -3.09 6.68 6.91
CA LYS A 46 -1.84 6.51 6.17
C LYS A 46 -1.37 5.06 6.32
N PRO A 47 -1.15 4.32 5.21
CA PRO A 47 -0.60 2.98 5.28
C PRO A 47 0.84 3.00 5.82
N THR A 48 1.18 1.99 6.60
CA THR A 48 2.56 1.77 7.05
C THR A 48 3.30 0.80 6.13
N HIS A 49 2.56 -0.08 5.46
CA HIS A 49 3.09 -1.18 4.67
C HIS A 49 2.20 -1.47 3.45
N ILE A 50 2.80 -2.06 2.42
CA ILE A 50 2.12 -2.64 1.27
C ILE A 50 2.30 -4.16 1.32
N CYS A 51 1.23 -4.88 1.04
CA CYS A 51 1.24 -6.34 0.95
C CYS A 51 2.06 -6.80 -0.27
N MET A 52 3.03 -7.70 -0.06
CA MET A 52 3.91 -8.22 -1.13
C MET A 52 3.54 -9.64 -1.57
N GLY A 53 2.40 -10.17 -1.10
CA GLY A 53 1.90 -11.48 -1.46
C GLY A 53 0.92 -12.03 -0.40
N PRO A 54 0.26 -13.16 -0.67
CA PRO A 54 -0.65 -13.75 0.30
C PRO A 54 0.10 -14.13 1.58
N GLY A 55 -0.55 -13.92 2.73
CA GLY A 55 -0.05 -14.44 4.01
C GLY A 55 -0.19 -15.97 4.10
N ASP A 56 0.57 -16.58 5.02
CA ASP A 56 0.51 -18.03 5.29
C ASP A 56 -0.47 -18.40 6.42
N GLY A 57 -1.24 -17.40 6.91
CA GLY A 57 -2.14 -17.51 8.05
C GLY A 57 -1.52 -17.08 9.40
N ASN A 58 -0.18 -17.04 9.50
CA ASN A 58 0.54 -16.53 10.67
C ASN A 58 1.24 -15.21 10.38
N VAL A 59 1.86 -15.10 9.20
CA VAL A 59 2.60 -13.92 8.76
C VAL A 59 2.17 -13.47 7.37
N VAL A 60 2.36 -12.18 7.09
CA VAL A 60 2.13 -11.56 5.78
C VAL A 60 3.46 -11.02 5.26
N PRO A 61 3.86 -11.32 4.01
CA PRO A 61 4.97 -10.63 3.38
C PRO A 61 4.57 -9.19 3.08
N VAL A 62 5.36 -8.22 3.56
CA VAL A 62 5.06 -6.80 3.43
C VAL A 62 6.31 -6.00 3.07
N MET A 63 6.09 -4.79 2.59
CA MET A 63 7.11 -3.80 2.31
C MET A 63 6.72 -2.49 3.01
N PRO A 64 7.62 -1.85 3.78
CA PRO A 64 7.29 -0.58 4.42
C PRO A 64 7.02 0.52 3.39
N VAL A 65 6.07 1.41 3.70
CA VAL A 65 5.81 2.61 2.91
C VAL A 65 6.81 3.68 3.30
N LEU A 66 7.66 4.08 2.35
CA LEU A 66 8.61 5.18 2.54
C LEU A 66 8.19 6.41 1.73
N ALA A 67 8.63 7.59 2.18
CA ALA A 67 8.36 8.85 1.47
C ALA A 67 9.02 8.92 0.08
N THR A 68 9.95 8.01 -0.21
CA THR A 68 10.66 7.90 -1.48
C THR A 68 9.97 6.99 -2.48
N THR A 69 8.96 6.22 -2.06
CA THR A 69 8.30 5.23 -2.90
C THR A 69 7.13 5.87 -3.65
N ARG A 70 7.07 5.63 -4.96
CA ARG A 70 5.92 5.98 -5.80
C ARG A 70 5.19 4.71 -6.22
N PHE A 71 3.88 4.80 -6.30
CA PHE A 71 3.00 3.70 -6.63
C PHE A 71 2.14 4.08 -7.83
N GLU A 72 1.94 3.12 -8.73
CA GLU A 72 0.84 3.12 -9.69
C GLU A 72 -0.31 2.30 -9.08
N VAL A 73 -1.53 2.84 -9.13
CA VAL A 73 -2.68 2.25 -8.46
C VAL A 73 -3.95 2.51 -9.29
N PRO A 74 -4.91 1.57 -9.36
CA PRO A 74 -6.23 1.83 -9.94
C PRO A 74 -6.96 2.96 -9.20
N TYR A 75 -7.85 3.67 -9.90
CA TYR A 75 -8.78 4.60 -9.24
C TYR A 75 -10.25 4.19 -9.44
N ASP A 76 -11.06 4.37 -8.40
CA ASP A 76 -12.51 4.14 -8.44
C ASP A 76 -13.26 5.35 -9.01
N ALA A 77 -12.72 6.55 -8.79
CA ALA A 77 -13.19 7.82 -9.33
C ALA A 77 -11.98 8.66 -9.75
N LYS A 78 -12.02 9.22 -10.97
CA LYS A 78 -10.87 9.90 -11.57
C LYS A 78 -10.35 11.04 -10.68
N PRO A 79 -9.13 10.95 -10.14
CA PRO A 79 -8.54 12.02 -9.34
C PRO A 79 -7.89 13.08 -10.22
N THR A 80 -7.45 14.20 -9.61
CA THR A 80 -6.70 15.25 -10.30
C THR A 80 -5.25 15.26 -9.81
N ALA A 81 -4.28 15.35 -10.72
CA ALA A 81 -2.87 15.49 -10.36
C ALA A 81 -2.64 16.70 -9.43
N GLY A 82 -1.77 16.54 -8.44
CA GLY A 82 -1.50 17.52 -7.40
C GLY A 82 -2.45 17.49 -6.20
N THR A 83 -3.52 16.68 -6.24
CA THR A 83 -4.44 16.52 -5.10
C THR A 83 -4.04 15.33 -4.22
N ALA A 84 -4.29 15.43 -2.92
CA ALA A 84 -4.24 14.30 -1.99
C ALA A 84 -5.63 13.68 -1.90
N VAL A 85 -5.71 12.35 -2.03
CA VAL A 85 -6.95 11.59 -2.08
C VAL A 85 -6.95 10.41 -1.10
N THR A 86 -8.13 9.86 -0.80
CA THR A 86 -8.27 8.70 0.07
C THR A 86 -8.06 7.39 -0.70
N LEU A 87 -7.79 6.30 0.03
CA LEU A 87 -7.86 4.96 -0.53
C LEU A 87 -9.31 4.61 -0.89
N GLY A 88 -9.48 3.68 -1.82
CA GLY A 88 -10.72 2.95 -2.03
C GLY A 88 -11.01 2.00 -0.85
N THR A 89 -12.25 1.51 -0.78
CA THR A 89 -12.76 0.74 0.37
C THR A 89 -11.92 -0.48 0.73
N ALA A 90 -11.32 -1.14 -0.27
CA ALA A 90 -10.51 -2.34 -0.08
C ALA A 90 -9.00 -2.06 0.08
N GLY A 91 -8.56 -0.80 0.05
CA GLY A 91 -7.13 -0.46 0.11
C GLY A 91 -6.32 -0.95 -1.10
N LEU A 92 -6.98 -1.25 -2.22
CA LEU A 92 -6.39 -1.72 -3.49
C LEU A 92 -6.50 -0.70 -4.63
N SER A 93 -7.14 0.44 -4.34
CA SER A 93 -7.39 1.54 -5.27
C SER A 93 -7.35 2.87 -4.51
N VAL A 94 -7.49 3.97 -5.23
CA VAL A 94 -7.77 5.30 -4.67
C VAL A 94 -9.10 5.84 -5.20
N THR A 95 -9.68 6.83 -4.53
CA THR A 95 -10.90 7.51 -5.00
C THR A 95 -10.75 9.01 -4.82
N ALA A 96 -11.33 9.84 -5.70
CA ALA A 96 -11.16 11.30 -5.76
C ALA A 96 -11.68 12.12 -4.55
N THR A 97 -11.86 11.49 -3.39
CA THR A 97 -12.20 12.17 -2.13
C THR A 97 -10.97 12.84 -1.55
N THR A 98 -10.98 14.15 -1.42
CA THR A 98 -9.82 14.94 -0.97
C THR A 98 -9.79 15.21 0.53
N THR A 99 -10.93 15.06 1.21
CA THR A 99 -11.01 15.24 2.67
C THR A 99 -10.21 14.14 3.35
N SER A 100 -9.20 14.52 4.14
CA SER A 100 -8.26 13.59 4.80
C SER A 100 -7.54 12.64 3.82
N GLY A 101 -7.21 13.14 2.63
CA GLY A 101 -6.45 12.38 1.64
C GLY A 101 -5.06 11.98 2.15
N VAL A 102 -4.67 10.74 1.88
CA VAL A 102 -3.41 10.11 2.34
C VAL A 102 -2.47 9.76 1.19
N PHE A 103 -2.95 9.81 -0.06
CA PHE A 103 -2.18 9.51 -1.26
C PHE A 103 -2.17 10.72 -2.19
N THR A 104 -0.99 11.30 -2.43
CA THR A 104 -0.80 12.46 -3.31
C THR A 104 -0.62 12.00 -4.74
N ILE A 105 -1.50 12.46 -5.63
CA ILE A 105 -1.48 12.10 -7.06
C ILE A 105 -0.45 12.93 -7.80
N THR A 106 0.41 12.29 -8.57
CA THR A 106 1.40 12.94 -9.43
C THR A 106 1.02 12.88 -10.91
N ASP A 107 0.33 11.82 -11.34
CA ASP A 107 -0.08 11.63 -12.74
C ASP A 107 -1.33 10.74 -12.83
N VAL A 108 -2.07 10.81 -13.94
CA VAL A 108 -3.29 10.03 -14.19
C VAL A 108 -3.27 9.47 -15.61
N ASP A 109 -3.34 8.15 -15.73
CA ASP A 109 -3.55 7.46 -16.99
C ASP A 109 -5.04 7.14 -17.16
N GLU A 110 -5.74 8.00 -17.90
CA GLU A 110 -7.17 7.84 -18.15
C GLU A 110 -7.49 6.63 -19.03
N ALA A 111 -6.57 6.21 -19.91
CA ALA A 111 -6.81 5.09 -20.80
C ALA A 111 -6.79 3.76 -20.04
N ASN A 112 -5.92 3.64 -19.04
CA ASN A 112 -5.78 2.42 -18.23
C ASN A 112 -6.54 2.47 -16.89
N GLY A 113 -7.12 3.61 -16.51
CA GLY A 113 -7.86 3.73 -15.25
C GLY A 113 -6.96 3.73 -14.01
N THR A 114 -5.72 4.20 -14.15
CA THR A 114 -4.71 4.19 -13.09
C THR A 114 -4.19 5.59 -12.79
N ALA A 115 -3.64 5.77 -11.59
CA ALA A 115 -2.97 6.98 -11.16
C ALA A 115 -1.64 6.64 -10.52
N CYS A 116 -0.66 7.54 -10.68
CA CYS A 116 0.64 7.46 -10.02
C CYS A 116 0.68 8.44 -8.85
N GLY A 117 1.35 8.08 -7.76
CA GLY A 117 1.46 8.95 -6.59
C GLY A 117 2.31 8.38 -5.47
N TYR A 118 2.22 8.99 -4.29
CA TYR A 118 2.94 8.57 -3.07
C TYR A 118 2.11 8.85 -1.81
N PHE A 119 2.38 8.10 -0.74
CA PHE A 119 1.72 8.31 0.55
C PHE A 119 2.33 9.49 1.32
N ARG A 120 1.50 10.37 1.88
CA ARG A 120 1.92 11.52 2.68
C ARG A 120 1.36 11.47 4.08
#